data_AF-A0A967HJA6-F1
#
_entry.id   AF-A0A967HJA6-F1
#
_cell.length_a   1.000
_cell.length_b   1.000
_cell.length_c   1.000
_cell.angle_alpha   90.00
_cell.angle_beta   90.00
_cell.angle_gamma   90.00
#
_symmetry.space_group_name_H-M   'P 1'
#
loop_
_entity.id
_entity.type
_entity.pdbx_description
1 polymer ?
#
loop_
_entity_poly.entity_id
_entity_poly.type
_entity_poly.pdbx_seq_one_letter_code
_entity_poly.pdbx_strand_id
1 'polypeptide(L)'
;RRTLTLKDQLASRYADLLYEGRWWSTEREALDALVEVTQRRVTGEVRLRLYKGTATVLARQSPFSLYAGEYATFEADGVYRQADAAGFIRLFGLPITIGARVAARR
;
A
#
# COMPACT_ATOMS: atom_id res chain seq x y z
N ARG A 1 1.04 3.66 1.77
CA ARG A 1 1.22 2.20 2.01
C ARG A 1 0.17 1.61 2.94
N ARG A 2 -0.04 2.13 4.17
CA ARG A 2 -1.07 1.57 5.11
C ARG A 2 -2.50 1.53 4.53
N THR A 3 -2.90 2.57 3.78
CA THR A 3 -4.21 2.61 3.10
C THR A 3 -4.40 1.45 2.13
N LEU A 4 -3.36 1.04 1.40
CA LEU A 4 -3.42 -0.10 0.49
C LEU A 4 -3.67 -1.40 1.27
N THR A 5 -2.90 -1.63 2.34
CA THR A 5 -3.09 -2.81 3.20
C THR A 5 -4.50 -2.88 3.80
N LEU A 6 -5.05 -1.74 4.23
CA LEU A 6 -6.44 -1.67 4.70
C LEU A 6 -7.43 -2.02 3.59
N LYS A 7 -7.25 -1.45 2.39
CA LYS A 7 -8.09 -1.74 1.22
C LYS A 7 -8.06 -3.23 0.90
N ASP A 8 -6.88 -3.86 0.88
CA ASP A 8 -6.73 -5.28 0.54
C ASP A 8 -7.45 -6.19 1.54
N GLN A 9 -7.41 -5.85 2.84
CA GLN A 9 -8.16 -6.59 3.87
C GLN A 9 -9.67 -6.46 3.70
N LEU A 10 -10.15 -5.25 3.39
CA LEU A 10 -11.58 -4.99 3.23
C LEU A 10 -12.14 -5.49 1.90
N ALA A 11 -11.31 -5.62 0.86
CA ALA A 11 -11.72 -6.15 -0.43
C ALA A 11 -12.28 -7.57 -0.33
N SER A 12 -11.63 -8.46 0.44
CA SER A 12 -12.15 -9.82 0.67
C SER A 12 -13.51 -9.80 1.38
N ARG A 13 -13.64 -8.98 2.43
CA ARG A 13 -14.90 -8.83 3.16
C ARG A 13 -16.03 -8.29 2.30
N TYR A 14 -15.72 -7.35 1.39
CA TYR A 14 -16.67 -6.85 0.40
C TYR A 14 -17.15 -7.98 -0.52
N ALA A 15 -16.24 -8.83 -1.00
CA ALA A 15 -16.58 -9.97 -1.85
C ALA A 15 -17.47 -11.00 -1.13
N ASP A 16 -17.16 -11.32 0.14
CA ASP A 16 -17.97 -12.23 0.96
C ASP A 16 -19.39 -11.71 1.15
N LEU A 17 -19.52 -10.42 1.47
CA LEU A 17 -20.81 -9.74 1.62
C LEU A 17 -21.67 -9.88 0.36
N LEU A 18 -21.08 -9.67 -0.82
CA LEU A 18 -21.76 -9.86 -2.10
C LEU A 18 -22.18 -11.30 -2.32
N TYR A 19 -21.29 -12.24 -2.01
CA TYR A 19 -21.55 -13.67 -2.16
C TYR A 19 -22.72 -14.14 -1.28
N GLU A 20 -22.83 -13.60 -0.07
CA GLU A 20 -23.95 -13.84 0.86
C GLU A 20 -25.27 -13.15 0.45
N GLY A 21 -25.27 -12.36 -0.64
CA GLY A 21 -26.46 -11.64 -1.11
C GLY A 21 -26.83 -10.42 -0.28
N ARG A 22 -25.93 -9.91 0.56
CA ARG A 22 -26.17 -8.81 1.50
C ARG A 22 -26.03 -7.42 0.87
N TRP A 23 -26.33 -7.28 -0.42
CA TRP A 23 -26.15 -6.04 -1.17
C TRP A 23 -26.81 -4.81 -0.50
N TRP A 24 -28.01 -4.98 0.06
CA TRP A 24 -28.77 -3.89 0.68
C TRP A 24 -28.43 -3.63 2.15
N SER A 25 -27.28 -4.12 2.62
CA SER A 25 -26.85 -3.91 4.01
C SER A 25 -26.16 -2.56 4.24
N THR A 26 -26.26 -2.05 5.47
CA THR A 26 -25.51 -0.87 5.92
C THR A 26 -24.00 -1.10 5.91
N GLU A 27 -23.57 -2.35 6.08
CA GLU A 27 -22.16 -2.74 5.98
C GLU A 27 -21.60 -2.46 4.58
N ARG A 28 -22.34 -2.80 3.51
CA ARG A 28 -21.96 -2.51 2.14
C ARG A 28 -21.83 -1.01 1.90
N GLU A 29 -22.79 -0.21 2.39
CA GLU A 29 -22.75 1.27 2.28
C GLU A 29 -21.50 1.86 2.95
N ALA A 30 -21.14 1.37 4.13
CA ALA A 30 -19.94 1.82 4.83
C ALA A 30 -18.65 1.47 4.05
N LEU A 31 -18.60 0.28 3.44
CA LEU A 31 -17.47 -0.12 2.61
C LEU A 31 -17.41 0.69 1.31
N ASP A 32 -18.55 0.97 0.67
CA ASP A 32 -18.63 1.83 -0.51
C ASP A 32 -18.07 3.23 -0.22
N ALA A 33 -18.44 3.83 0.92
CA ALA A 33 -17.92 5.13 1.33
C ALA A 33 -16.39 5.11 1.50
N LEU A 34 -15.83 4.04 2.05
CA LEU A 34 -14.38 3.86 2.13
C LEU A 34 -13.75 3.73 0.74
N VAL A 35 -14.35 2.92 -0.15
CA VAL A 35 -13.88 2.77 -1.53
C VAL A 35 -13.87 4.13 -2.23
N GLU A 36 -14.97 4.88 -2.18
CA GLU A 36 -15.11 6.21 -2.76
C GLU A 36 -13.96 7.14 -2.31
N VAL A 37 -13.72 7.23 -1.00
CA VAL A 37 -12.62 8.05 -0.46
C VAL A 37 -11.26 7.59 -0.99
N THR A 38 -11.01 6.28 -1.04
CA THR A 38 -9.72 5.75 -1.51
C THR A 38 -9.52 5.89 -3.02
N GLN A 39 -10.60 5.94 -3.82
CA GLN A 39 -10.51 6.03 -5.28
C GLN A 39 -10.33 7.46 -5.81
N ARG A 40 -10.51 8.50 -4.97
CA ARG A 40 -10.41 9.93 -5.38
C ARG A 40 -9.15 10.33 -6.16
N ARG A 41 -8.03 9.61 -5.98
CA ARG A 41 -6.76 9.86 -6.69
C ARG A 41 -6.27 8.66 -7.50
N VAL A 42 -7.12 7.67 -7.72
CA VAL A 42 -6.79 6.47 -8.52
C VAL A 42 -7.15 6.77 -9.98
N THR A 43 -6.36 7.65 -10.60
CA THR A 43 -6.54 8.09 -11.98
C THR A 43 -5.22 7.99 -12.72
N GLY A 44 -5.22 7.40 -13.92
CA GLY A 44 -4.04 7.23 -14.74
C GLY A 44 -4.23 6.17 -15.82
N GLU A 45 -3.14 5.85 -16.51
CA GLU A 45 -3.12 4.87 -17.57
C GLU A 45 -2.14 3.74 -17.27
N VAL A 46 -2.53 2.53 -17.63
CA VAL A 46 -1.72 1.32 -17.49
C VAL A 46 -1.58 0.68 -18.86
N ARG A 47 -0.35 0.54 -19.35
CA ARG A 47 -0.07 -0.16 -20.60
C ARG A 47 0.06 -1.65 -20.31
N LEU A 48 -0.80 -2.46 -20.92
CA LEU A 48 -0.81 -3.91 -20.78
C LEU A 48 -0.31 -4.58 -22.07
N ARG A 49 0.40 -5.70 -21.92
CA ARG A 49 0.64 -6.66 -22.98
C ARG A 49 -0.25 -7.87 -22.75
N LEU A 50 -1.08 -8.19 -23.74
CA LEU A 50 -1.90 -9.39 -23.74
C LEU A 50 -1.25 -10.42 -24.67
N TYR A 51 -0.86 -11.58 -24.13
CA TYR A 51 -0.21 -12.63 -24.92
C TYR A 51 -0.51 -14.01 -24.35
N LYS A 52 -0.99 -14.92 -25.20
CA LYS A 52 -1.28 -16.33 -24.87
C LYS A 52 -2.03 -16.50 -23.53
N GLY A 53 -3.14 -15.79 -23.37
CA GLY A 53 -3.97 -15.87 -22.16
C GLY A 53 -3.40 -15.14 -20.92
N THR A 54 -2.27 -14.46 -21.04
CA THR A 54 -1.65 -13.69 -19.95
C THR A 54 -1.79 -12.19 -20.19
N ALA A 55 -2.07 -11.44 -19.13
CA ALA A 55 -1.95 -9.98 -19.10
C ALA A 55 -0.71 -9.58 -18.28
N THR A 56 0.21 -8.83 -18.87
CA THR A 56 1.40 -8.30 -18.18
C THR A 56 1.39 -6.79 -18.21
N VAL A 57 1.65 -6.15 -17.07
CA VAL A 57 1.77 -4.69 -17.00
C VAL A 57 3.15 -4.26 -17.52
N LEU A 58 3.18 -3.42 -18.55
CA LEU A 58 4.41 -2.88 -19.14
C LEU A 58 4.78 -1.51 -18.55
N ALA A 59 3.80 -0.62 -18.39
CA ALA A 59 4.04 0.74 -17.91
C ALA A 59 2.83 1.27 -17.13
N ARG A 60 3.06 2.24 -16.25
CA ARG A 60 2.02 2.99 -15.53
C ARG A 60 2.36 4.47 -15.59
N GLN A 61 1.35 5.31 -15.82
CA GLN A 61 1.47 6.76 -15.72
C GLN A 61 0.24 7.34 -15.02
N SER A 62 0.43 8.35 -14.18
CA SER A 62 -0.66 8.96 -13.43
C SER A 62 -0.33 10.42 -13.10
N PRO A 63 -1.29 11.35 -13.25
CA PRO A 63 -1.13 12.71 -12.76
C PRO A 63 -1.08 12.79 -11.22
N PHE A 64 -1.51 11.75 -10.51
CA PHE A 64 -1.49 11.65 -9.04
C PHE A 64 -0.47 10.62 -8.54
N SER A 65 0.55 10.33 -9.34
CA SER A 65 1.59 9.37 -8.98
C SER A 65 2.26 9.77 -7.64
N LEU A 66 2.26 8.84 -6.68
CA LEU A 66 3.06 8.97 -5.46
C LEU A 66 4.51 8.52 -5.67
N TYR A 67 4.84 8.00 -6.86
CA TYR A 67 6.21 7.67 -7.22
C TYR A 67 6.93 8.95 -7.64
N ALA A 68 8.02 9.27 -6.94
CA ALA A 68 8.90 10.39 -7.23
C ALA A 68 10.29 9.83 -7.59
N GLY A 69 10.64 9.90 -8.88
CA GLY A 69 11.87 9.30 -9.42
C GLY A 69 13.12 9.82 -8.73
N GLU A 70 13.19 11.12 -8.46
CA GLU A 70 14.33 11.80 -7.81
C GLU A 70 14.68 11.21 -6.44
N TYR A 71 13.68 10.78 -5.66
CA TYR A 71 13.88 10.13 -4.35
C TYR A 71 14.20 8.63 -4.46
N ALA A 72 13.98 8.04 -5.63
CA ALA A 72 14.18 6.60 -5.88
C ALA A 72 15.49 6.32 -6.64
N THR A 73 16.12 7.34 -7.22
CA THR A 73 17.39 7.18 -7.94
C THR A 73 18.58 7.15 -6.97
N PHE A 74 19.64 6.43 -7.36
CA PHE A 74 20.93 6.47 -6.66
C PHE A 74 21.84 7.60 -7.15
N GLU A 75 21.46 8.30 -8.21
CA GLU A 75 22.29 9.29 -8.91
C GLU A 75 22.01 10.74 -8.46
N ALA A 76 20.84 10.99 -7.83
CA ALA A 76 20.46 12.31 -7.36
C ALA A 76 21.02 12.59 -5.95
N ASP A 77 22.25 13.11 -5.89
CA ASP A 77 22.85 13.58 -4.64
C ASP A 77 22.10 14.82 -4.11
N GLY A 78 21.54 14.72 -2.90
CA GLY A 78 21.02 15.87 -2.14
C GLY A 78 19.52 15.87 -1.85
N VAL A 79 18.74 14.94 -2.42
CA VAL A 79 17.26 14.93 -2.27
C VAL A 79 16.81 14.26 -0.95
N TYR A 80 17.62 13.37 -0.39
CA TYR A 80 17.33 12.67 0.88
C TYR A 80 18.58 12.57 1.78
N ARG A 81 18.43 12.88 3.07
CA ARG A 81 19.50 12.76 4.07
C ARG A 81 19.58 11.33 4.60
N GLN A 82 20.49 10.54 4.02
CA GLN A 82 20.70 9.14 4.39
C GLN A 82 21.02 8.91 5.88
N ALA A 83 21.60 9.90 6.57
CA ALA A 83 21.91 9.81 7.99
C ALA A 83 20.66 9.61 8.89
N ASP A 84 19.49 10.07 8.45
CA ASP A 84 18.25 9.97 9.23
C ASP A 84 17.75 8.52 9.32
N ALA A 85 18.08 7.69 8.34
CA ALA A 85 17.74 6.26 8.32
C ALA A 85 18.29 5.52 9.54
N ALA A 86 19.50 5.87 10.00
CA ALA A 86 20.12 5.24 11.16
C ALA A 86 19.31 5.49 12.45
N GLY A 87 18.78 6.71 12.61
CA GLY A 87 17.89 7.05 13.72
C GLY A 87 16.56 6.30 13.65
N PHE A 88 15.95 6.28 12.46
CA PHE A 88 14.70 5.56 12.22
C PHE A 88 14.83 4.05 12.53
N ILE A 89 15.88 3.38 12.04
CA ILE A 89 16.12 1.95 12.26
C ILE A 89 16.23 1.66 13.76
N ARG A 90 16.98 2.48 14.51
CA ARG A 90 17.13 2.31 15.97
C ARG A 90 15.80 2.42 16.69
N LEU A 91 15.00 3.43 16.38
CA LEU A 91 13.71 3.65 17.07
C LEU A 91 12.65 2.62 16.66
N PHE A 92 12.56 2.30 15.37
CA PHE A 92 11.60 1.33 14.86
C PHE A 92 11.90 -0.09 15.36
N GLY A 93 13.17 -0.47 15.46
CA GLY A 93 13.62 -1.77 15.99
C GLY A 93 13.72 -1.85 17.51
N LEU A 94 13.53 -0.74 18.23
CA LEU A 94 13.72 -0.68 19.68
C LEU A 94 12.83 -1.68 20.45
N PRO A 95 11.52 -1.81 20.17
CA PRO A 95 10.66 -2.74 20.90
C PRO A 95 11.11 -4.21 20.74
N ILE A 96 11.51 -4.58 19.51
CA ILE A 96 12.00 -5.94 19.20
C ILE A 96 13.30 -6.21 19.96
N THR A 97 14.22 -5.25 19.95
CA THR A 97 15.52 -5.35 20.63
C THR A 97 15.34 -5.52 22.15
N ILE A 98 14.44 -4.74 22.76
CA ILE A 98 14.13 -4.87 24.19
C ILE A 98 13.52 -6.23 24.48
N GLY A 99 12.54 -6.67 23.67
CA GLY A 99 11.91 -7.98 23.80
C GLY A 99 12.94 -9.13 23.79
N ALA A 100 13.88 -9.10 22.84
CA ALA A 100 14.94 -10.10 22.74
C ALA A 100 15.87 -10.09 23.98
N ARG A 101 16.25 -8.89 24.48
CA ARG A 101 17.09 -8.76 25.67
C ARG A 101 16.40 -9.25 26.94
N VAL A 102 15.09 -9.04 27.08
CA VAL A 102 14.30 -9.58 28.20
C VAL A 102 14.20 -11.10 28.11
N ALA A 103 13.97 -11.64 26.91
CA ALA A 103 13.91 -13.08 26.69
C ALA A 103 15.24 -13.78 27.00
N ALA A 104 16.39 -13.19 26.62
CA ALA A 104 17.72 -13.74 26.90
C ALA A 104 18.16 -13.66 28.38
N ARG A 105 17.43 -12.91 29.21
CA ARG A 105 17.66 -12.83 30.67
C ARG A 105 16.84 -13.83 31.47
N ARG A 106 15.90 -14.52 30.82
CA ARG A 106 15.16 -15.65 31.39
C ARG A 106 15.91 -16.94 31.08
#